data_AF-A0AAV5C4T8-F1
#
_entry.id   AF-A0AAV5C4T8-F1
#
_cell.length_a   1.000
_cell.length_b   1.000
_cell.length_c   1.000
_cell.angle_alpha   90.00
_cell.angle_beta   90.00
_cell.angle_gamma   90.00
#
_symmetry.space_group_name_H-M   'P 1'
#
loop_
_entity.id
_entity.type
_entity.pdbx_description
1 polymer ?
#
loop_
_entity_poly.entity_id
_entity_poly.type
_entity_poly.pdbx_seq_one_letter_code
_entity_poly.pdbx_strand_id
1 'polypeptide(L)'
;MMQFLSSSAENGWRVLGGTIAHKAVLLSEVNTGVPTILVLGSEGTGLRPLVERSCTDLVKIPGNVDGLIEGVDADTDVGEEGDNFSGNPGLKSFLAVESLNVSVAAGVLLYHLARKDACTVSDKPSVALV
;
A
#
# COMPACT_ATOMS: atom_id res chain seq x y z
N MET A 1 22.56 -1.69 -0.92
CA MET A 1 21.13 -1.55 -0.57
C MET A 1 20.31 -2.79 -0.94
N MET A 2 20.35 -3.25 -2.19
CA MET A 2 19.60 -4.45 -2.62
C MET A 2 19.97 -5.73 -1.85
N GLN A 3 21.27 -6.00 -1.70
CA GLN A 3 21.78 -7.13 -0.92
C GLN A 3 21.31 -7.11 0.54
N PHE A 4 21.10 -5.92 1.12
CA PHE A 4 20.60 -5.79 2.49
C PHE A 4 19.13 -6.21 2.58
N LEU A 5 18.29 -5.78 1.63
CA LEU A 5 16.88 -6.17 1.59
C LEU A 5 16.72 -7.66 1.36
N SER A 6 17.47 -8.23 0.40
CA SER A 6 17.46 -9.67 0.10
C SER A 6 17.94 -10.49 1.31
N SER A 7 19.05 -10.12 1.92
CA SER A 7 19.56 -10.81 3.11
C SER A 7 18.60 -10.68 4.30
N SER A 8 17.96 -9.53 4.49
CA SER A 8 16.95 -9.36 5.54
C SER A 8 15.74 -10.26 5.32
N ALA A 9 15.28 -10.38 4.07
CA ALA A 9 14.21 -11.30 3.69
C ALA A 9 14.57 -12.77 3.97
N GLU A 10 15.80 -13.18 3.64
CA GLU A 10 16.33 -14.52 3.98
C GLU A 10 16.41 -14.76 5.50
N ASN A 11 16.63 -13.70 6.29
CA ASN A 11 16.63 -13.74 7.75
C ASN A 11 15.21 -13.69 8.37
N GLY A 12 14.16 -13.80 7.56
CA GLY A 12 12.77 -13.85 8.02
C GLY A 12 12.12 -12.48 8.26
N TRP A 13 12.74 -11.39 7.80
CA TRP A 13 12.08 -10.08 7.80
C TRP A 13 11.20 -9.92 6.57
N ARG A 14 10.00 -9.37 6.75
CA ARG A 14 9.16 -8.93 5.63
C ARG A 14 9.71 -7.61 5.09
N VAL A 15 9.87 -7.49 3.77
CA VAL A 15 10.27 -6.22 3.12
C VAL A 15 9.06 -5.65 2.40
N LEU A 16 8.41 -4.67 3.02
CA LEU A 16 7.17 -4.09 2.54
C LEU A 16 7.44 -2.77 1.81
N GLY A 17 7.18 -2.71 0.51
CA GLY A 17 7.34 -1.51 -0.30
C GLY A 17 6.06 -0.68 -0.39
N GLY A 18 6.14 0.61 -0.07
CA GLY A 18 5.03 1.56 -0.30
C GLY A 18 4.99 2.01 -1.75
N THR A 19 3.88 1.74 -2.44
CA THR A 19 3.66 2.13 -3.85
C THR A 19 2.21 2.55 -4.09
N ILE A 20 1.97 3.23 -5.21
CA ILE A 20 0.62 3.57 -5.70
C ILE A 20 0.14 2.61 -6.81
N ALA A 21 0.96 1.63 -7.19
CA ALA A 21 0.63 0.70 -8.27
C ALA A 21 -0.59 -0.18 -7.91
N HIS A 22 -1.46 -0.43 -8.90
CA HIS A 22 -2.65 -1.29 -8.73
C HIS A 22 -2.34 -2.73 -8.31
N LYS A 23 -1.13 -3.23 -8.59
CA LYS A 23 -0.67 -4.57 -8.18
C LYS A 23 -0.43 -4.68 -6.66
N ALA A 24 -0.37 -3.57 -5.94
CA ALA A 24 -0.10 -3.56 -4.52
C ALA A 24 -1.32 -4.00 -3.70
N VAL A 25 -1.03 -4.70 -2.60
CA VAL A 25 -2.02 -5.14 -1.62
C VAL A 25 -2.57 -3.92 -0.88
N LEU A 26 -3.86 -3.93 -0.59
CA LEU A 26 -4.49 -2.86 0.18
C LEU A 26 -4.02 -2.89 1.62
N LEU A 27 -3.87 -1.71 2.22
CA LEU A 27 -3.47 -1.57 3.62
C LEU A 27 -4.33 -2.42 4.58
N SER A 28 -5.62 -2.60 4.30
CA SER A 28 -6.55 -3.41 5.11
C SER A 28 -6.24 -4.91 5.14
N GLU A 29 -5.52 -5.43 4.15
CA GLU A 29 -5.21 -6.86 4.00
C GLU A 29 -3.80 -7.21 4.46
N VAL A 30 -3.00 -6.22 4.86
CA VAL A 30 -1.62 -6.43 5.28
C VAL A 30 -1.59 -7.08 6.66
N ASN A 31 -1.02 -8.29 6.74
CA ASN A 31 -0.80 -8.96 8.03
C ASN A 31 0.15 -8.14 8.93
N THR A 32 -0.29 -7.90 10.15
CA THR A 32 0.53 -7.30 11.22
C THR A 32 1.22 -8.39 12.05
N GLY A 33 2.24 -8.00 12.83
CA GLY A 33 2.89 -8.91 13.80
C GLY A 33 4.14 -9.65 13.31
N VAL A 34 4.54 -9.47 12.05
CA VAL A 34 5.84 -9.95 11.53
C VAL A 34 6.89 -8.83 11.53
N PRO A 35 8.17 -9.12 11.81
CA PRO A 35 9.23 -8.12 11.74
C PRO A 35 9.31 -7.57 10.30
N THR A 36 8.98 -6.29 10.14
CA THR A 36 8.77 -5.68 8.83
C THR A 36 9.71 -4.50 8.61
N ILE A 37 10.45 -4.54 7.51
CA ILE A 37 11.18 -3.41 6.96
C ILE A 37 10.22 -2.67 6.02
N LEU A 38 9.82 -1.46 6.41
CA LEU A 38 9.04 -0.59 5.55
C LEU A 38 9.97 0.21 4.62
N VAL A 39 9.82 0.05 3.32
CA VAL A 39 10.58 0.75 2.30
C VAL A 39 9.69 1.78 1.62
N LEU A 40 10.11 3.04 1.69
CA LEU A 40 9.40 4.16 1.06
C LEU A 40 10.20 4.69 -0.12
N GLY A 41 9.48 5.02 -1.19
CA GLY A 41 10.05 5.62 -2.38
C GLY A 41 10.48 7.08 -2.18
N SER A 42 11.22 7.61 -3.15
CA SER A 42 11.44 9.05 -3.25
C SER A 42 10.18 9.75 -3.72
N GLU A 43 10.01 11.00 -3.28
CA GLU A 43 8.90 11.84 -3.72
C GLU A 43 8.90 11.99 -5.26
N GLY A 44 7.71 11.93 -5.86
CA GLY A 44 7.50 12.05 -7.30
C GLY A 44 7.82 10.81 -8.12
N THR A 45 8.91 10.07 -7.81
CA THR A 45 9.30 8.88 -8.60
C THR A 45 8.92 7.54 -7.96
N GLY A 46 8.56 7.54 -6.68
CA GLY A 46 8.27 6.31 -5.93
C GLY A 46 9.49 5.43 -5.74
N LEU A 47 9.26 4.12 -5.65
CA LEU A 47 10.33 3.12 -5.48
C LEU A 47 11.13 2.97 -6.77
N ARG A 48 12.45 2.84 -6.63
CA ARG A 48 13.29 2.47 -7.79
C ARG A 48 12.88 1.06 -8.26
N PRO A 49 12.78 0.79 -9.58
CA PRO A 49 12.28 -0.49 -10.09
C PRO A 49 13.03 -1.74 -9.60
N LEU A 50 14.30 -1.58 -9.23
CA LEU A 50 15.11 -2.66 -8.68
C LEU A 50 14.79 -2.89 -7.20
N VAL A 51 14.56 -1.82 -6.43
CA VAL A 51 14.14 -1.88 -5.02
C VAL A 51 12.76 -2.51 -4.90
N GLU A 52 11.80 -2.07 -5.73
CA GLU A 52 10.44 -2.64 -5.79
C GLU A 52 10.47 -4.15 -6.04
N ARG A 53 11.35 -4.62 -6.95
CA ARG A 53 11.52 -6.05 -7.26
C ARG A 53 12.13 -6.87 -6.12
N SER A 54 12.78 -6.24 -5.14
CA SER A 54 13.30 -6.95 -3.96
C SER A 54 12.45 -6.77 -2.71
N CYS A 55 11.36 -6.00 -2.79
CA CYS A 55 10.32 -6.06 -1.79
C CYS A 55 9.63 -7.42 -1.88
N THR A 56 9.32 -8.01 -0.73
CA THR A 56 8.55 -9.26 -0.67
C THR A 56 7.10 -8.99 -1.01
N ASP A 57 6.58 -7.86 -0.52
CA ASP A 57 5.21 -7.42 -0.73
C ASP A 57 5.19 -5.92 -1.03
N LEU A 58 4.15 -5.49 -1.74
CA LEU A 58 3.88 -4.08 -2.02
C LEU A 58 2.55 -3.70 -1.38
N VAL A 59 2.51 -2.54 -0.73
CA VAL A 59 1.31 -2.00 -0.08
C VAL A 59 0.93 -0.66 -0.71
N LYS A 60 -0.37 -0.45 -0.89
CA LYS A 60 -0.94 0.86 -1.22
C LYS A 60 -1.92 1.33 -0.15
N ILE A 61 -1.91 2.64 0.08
CA ILE A 61 -2.95 3.32 0.85
C ILE A 61 -4.10 3.58 -0.12
N PRO A 62 -5.33 3.15 0.17
CA PRO A 62 -6.46 3.42 -0.71
C PRO A 62 -6.65 4.92 -0.88
N GLY A 63 -6.72 5.36 -2.15
CA GLY A 63 -7.01 6.74 -2.53
C GLY A 63 -8.44 6.90 -3.04
N ASN A 64 -8.91 8.14 -3.09
CA ASN A 64 -10.27 8.47 -3.58
C ASN A 64 -10.44 8.22 -5.11
N VAL A 65 -9.34 8.03 -5.85
CA VAL A 65 -9.35 7.80 -7.31
C VAL A 65 -9.63 6.34 -7.67
N ASP A 66 -9.40 5.38 -6.77
CA ASP A 66 -9.61 3.96 -7.04
C ASP A 66 -11.11 3.60 -7.14
N GLY A 67 -12.01 4.42 -6.58
CA GLY A 67 -13.46 4.19 -6.57
C GLY A 67 -14.24 4.79 -7.75
N LEU A 68 -13.60 5.58 -8.63
CA LEU A 68 -14.29 6.26 -9.72
C LEU A 68 -14.04 5.63 -11.12
N ILE A 69 -13.14 4.64 -11.22
CA ILE A 69 -12.68 4.08 -12.51
C ILE A 69 -13.16 2.63 -12.73
N GLU A 70 -13.88 1.99 -11.79
CA GLU A 70 -14.57 0.70 -12.05
C GLU A 70 -15.88 0.86 -12.86
N GLY A 71 -15.82 1.57 -13.99
CA GLY A 71 -17.01 1.77 -14.84
C GLY A 71 -16.77 2.27 -16.26
N VAL A 72 -15.53 2.36 -16.75
CA VAL A 72 -15.27 2.89 -18.12
C VAL A 72 -14.36 1.97 -18.93
N ASP A 73 -14.77 0.71 -19.06
CA ASP A 73 -14.30 -0.17 -20.13
C ASP A 73 -15.49 -0.51 -21.05
N ALA A 74 -15.57 0.16 -22.20
CA ALA A 74 -16.01 -0.37 -23.50
C ALA A 74 -16.49 0.78 -24.42
N ASP A 75 -15.67 1.09 -25.43
CA ASP A 75 -16.07 1.50 -26.78
C ASP A 75 -17.44 2.19 -26.92
N THR A 76 -17.51 3.52 -26.80
CA THR A 76 -18.54 4.29 -27.51
C THR A 76 -18.02 5.68 -27.83
N ASP A 77 -17.56 5.83 -29.07
CA ASP A 77 -17.60 7.11 -29.78
C ASP A 77 -19.10 7.47 -29.95
N VAL A 78 -19.49 8.70 -29.56
CA VAL A 78 -20.76 9.42 -29.85
C VAL A 78 -21.36 10.07 -28.58
N GLY A 79 -21.42 11.40 -28.60
CA GLY A 79 -22.61 12.17 -28.18
C GLY A 79 -22.62 12.70 -26.75
N GLU A 80 -22.82 14.01 -26.64
CA GLU A 80 -22.90 14.78 -25.39
C GLU A 80 -24.16 14.51 -24.53
N GLU A 81 -24.10 15.08 -23.32
CA GLU A 81 -25.19 15.49 -22.40
C GLU A 81 -25.57 14.53 -21.26
N GLY A 82 -25.28 14.98 -20.04
CA GLY A 82 -26.25 14.90 -18.95
C GLY A 82 -25.83 14.19 -17.66
N ASP A 83 -25.07 14.86 -16.78
CA ASP A 83 -25.58 15.11 -15.41
C ASP A 83 -24.93 16.35 -14.78
N ASN A 84 -25.79 17.27 -14.35
CA ASN A 84 -25.47 18.56 -13.78
C ASN A 84 -25.26 18.40 -12.27
N PHE A 85 -24.03 18.22 -11.83
CA PHE A 85 -23.64 18.64 -10.48
C PHE A 85 -22.68 19.82 -10.56
N SER A 86 -23.21 21.00 -10.22
CA SER A 86 -22.47 22.24 -9.98
C SER A 86 -21.58 22.09 -8.74
N GLY A 87 -20.54 21.25 -8.85
CA GLY A 87 -19.46 21.12 -7.90
C GLY A 87 -18.18 21.60 -8.58
N ASN A 88 -17.64 22.72 -8.08
CA ASN A 88 -16.44 23.39 -8.57
C ASN A 88 -15.39 22.37 -9.12
N PRO A 89 -15.04 22.37 -10.42
CA PRO A 89 -14.08 21.42 -10.99
C PRO A 89 -12.69 21.49 -10.32
N GLY A 90 -12.40 22.60 -9.61
CA GLY A 90 -11.23 22.73 -8.74
C GLY A 90 -11.24 21.84 -7.50
N LEU A 91 -12.41 21.50 -6.93
CA LEU A 91 -12.49 20.65 -5.72
C LEU A 91 -12.22 19.18 -6.05
N LYS A 92 -12.67 18.69 -7.21
CA LYS A 92 -12.37 17.31 -7.65
C LYS A 92 -10.87 17.10 -7.87
N SER A 93 -10.16 18.11 -8.35
CA SER A 93 -8.70 18.08 -8.53
C SER A 93 -7.93 18.15 -7.21
N PHE A 94 -8.43 18.84 -6.18
CA PHE A 94 -7.88 18.75 -4.82
C PHE A 94 -8.15 17.40 -4.12
N LEU A 95 -9.20 16.68 -4.52
CA LEU A 95 -9.53 15.35 -4.00
C LEU A 95 -8.89 14.20 -4.81
N ALA A 96 -8.43 14.49 -6.03
CA ALA A 96 -7.72 13.56 -6.91
C ALA A 96 -6.19 13.72 -6.75
N VAL A 97 -5.71 13.71 -5.51
CA VAL A 97 -4.26 13.66 -5.27
C VAL A 97 -3.80 12.23 -5.57
N GLU A 98 -2.93 12.11 -6.57
CA GLU A 98 -2.40 10.82 -7.06
C GLU A 98 -1.53 10.10 -6.01
N SER A 99 -0.90 10.84 -5.10
CA SER A 99 -0.09 10.30 -4.00
C SER A 99 -0.04 11.22 -2.79
N LEU A 100 -0.02 10.63 -1.60
CA LEU A 100 0.26 11.36 -0.35
C LEU A 100 1.74 11.75 -0.27
N ASN A 101 2.06 12.73 0.57
CA ASN A 101 3.44 13.00 0.95
C ASN A 101 4.07 11.76 1.61
N VAL A 102 5.34 11.49 1.29
CA VAL A 102 6.05 10.29 1.75
C VAL A 102 6.00 10.13 3.28
N SER A 103 6.12 11.23 4.04
CA SER A 103 6.06 11.19 5.51
C SER A 103 4.65 10.89 6.04
N VAL A 104 3.61 11.40 5.38
CA VAL A 104 2.22 11.12 5.73
C VAL A 104 1.89 9.67 5.44
N ALA A 105 2.29 9.17 4.27
CA ALA A 105 2.18 7.75 3.91
C ALA A 105 2.92 6.87 4.92
N ALA A 106 4.15 7.25 5.31
CA ALA A 106 4.91 6.56 6.36
C ALA A 106 4.12 6.46 7.67
N GLY A 107 3.55 7.57 8.14
CA GLY A 107 2.79 7.62 9.38
C GLY A 107 1.56 6.70 9.35
N VAL A 108 0.81 6.70 8.25
CA VAL A 108 -0.36 5.82 8.07
C VAL A 108 0.04 4.35 8.06
N LEU A 109 1.07 4.00 7.29
CA LEU A 109 1.56 2.62 7.20
C LEU A 109 2.13 2.14 8.53
N LEU A 110 2.94 2.95 9.21
CA LEU A 110 3.49 2.63 10.52
C LEU A 110 2.39 2.48 11.57
N TYR A 111 1.39 3.36 11.59
CA TYR A 111 0.25 3.24 12.51
C TYR A 111 -0.48 1.90 12.32
N HIS A 112 -0.71 1.50 11.07
CA HIS A 112 -1.35 0.23 10.77
C HIS A 112 -0.49 -0.99 11.15
N LEU A 113 0.80 -0.98 10.82
CA LEU A 113 1.73 -2.07 11.14
C LEU A 113 2.02 -2.18 12.65
N ALA A 114 2.08 -1.05 13.35
CA ALA A 114 2.33 -0.99 14.79
C ALA A 114 1.06 -1.24 15.62
N ARG A 115 -0.12 -1.14 15.01
CA ARG A 115 -1.36 -1.61 15.61
C ARG A 115 -1.23 -3.11 15.80
N LYS A 116 -0.89 -3.52 17.02
CA LYS A 116 -1.04 -4.91 17.44
C LYS A 116 -2.49 -5.30 17.22
N ASP A 117 -2.73 -6.23 16.31
CA ASP A 117 -3.83 -7.16 16.53
C ASP A 117 -3.52 -7.80 17.89
N ALA A 118 -4.41 -7.59 18.86
CA ALA A 118 -4.22 -8.07 20.21
C ALA A 118 -3.89 -9.57 20.17
N CYS A 119 -2.62 -9.86 20.45
CA CYS A 119 -2.00 -11.16 20.64
C CYS A 119 -2.97 -12.35 20.68
N THR A 120 -3.01 -13.18 19.64
CA THR A 120 -3.31 -14.60 19.85
C THR A 120 -1.99 -15.27 20.17
N VAL A 121 -1.61 -15.24 21.45
CA VAL A 121 -0.55 -16.10 22.00
C VAL A 121 -0.95 -17.53 21.64
N SER A 122 -0.32 -18.10 20.62
CA SER A 122 -0.29 -19.55 20.48
C SER A 122 0.70 -20.03 21.55
N ASP A 123 0.18 -20.22 22.76
CA ASP A 123 0.81 -21.10 23.74
C ASP A 123 0.80 -22.48 23.08
N LYS A 124 1.91 -22.85 22.43
CA LYS A 124 2.22 -24.26 22.28
C LYS A 124 2.63 -24.72 23.67
N PRO A 125 1.88 -25.60 24.34
CA PRO A 125 2.42 -26.26 25.52
C PRO A 125 3.57 -27.13 25.05
N SER A 126 4.79 -26.61 25.16
CA SER A 126 5.99 -27.42 25.20
C SER A 126 5.99 -28.15 26.54
N VAL A 127 5.48 -29.38 26.55
CA VAL A 127 5.89 -30.37 27.54
C VAL A 127 6.58 -31.49 26.78
N ALA A 128 7.90 -31.54 27.00
CA ALA A 128 8.78 -32.65 26.67
C ALA A 128 8.76 -33.69 27.81
N LEU A 129 9.15 -34.92 27.47
CA LEU A 129 9.33 -36.14 28.30
C LEU A 129 8.01 -36.75 28.83
N VAL A 130 7.78 -38.06 28.72
CA VAL A 130 8.68 -39.24 28.90
C VAL A 130 8.41 -40.29 27.81
#